data_AF-A0A7W5AXZ4-F1
#
_entry.id   AF-A0A7W5AXZ4-F1
#
_cell.length_a   1.000
_cell.length_b   1.000
_cell.length_c   1.000
_cell.angle_alpha   90.00
_cell.angle_beta   90.00
_cell.angle_gamma   90.00
#
_symmetry.space_group_name_H-M   'P 1'
#
loop_
_entity.id
_entity.type
_entity.pdbx_description
1 polymer ?
#
loop_
_entity_poly.entity_id
_entity_poly.type
_entity_poly.pdbx_seq_one_letter_code
_entity_poly.pdbx_strand_id
1 'polypeptide(L)'
;MINITIPAPEVTIKKEADPQMSHIYGFTDFHLITREKGGIFMFYNDKDEMLFVGKARKLRQRIKKHFEDTVSPMKNHRGEVATIEVCLVDDPIEREIYEIYIANKYKAKYNPQQLSQ
;
A
#
# COMPACT_ATOMS: atom_id res chain seq x y z
N MET A 1 -8.31 4.42 -26.38
CA MET A 1 -7.46 4.02 -25.24
C MET A 1 -7.90 4.84 -24.04
N ILE A 2 -8.24 4.23 -22.91
CA ILE A 2 -8.64 4.98 -21.70
C ILE A 2 -7.35 5.46 -21.03
N ASN A 3 -7.21 6.77 -20.82
CA ASN A 3 -6.11 7.34 -20.04
C ASN A 3 -6.50 7.37 -18.56
N ILE A 4 -5.87 6.51 -17.77
CA ILE A 4 -6.00 6.50 -16.31
C ILE A 4 -4.77 7.18 -15.73
N THR A 5 -4.97 8.29 -15.02
CA THR A 5 -3.90 9.02 -14.31
C THR A 5 -3.96 8.63 -12.84
N ILE A 6 -2.89 8.04 -12.33
CA ILE A 6 -2.81 7.64 -10.91
C ILE A 6 -2.62 8.92 -10.08
N PRO A 7 -3.37 9.10 -8.98
CA PRO A 7 -3.18 10.24 -8.09
C PRO A 7 -1.77 10.20 -7.47
N ALA A 8 -1.17 11.39 -7.27
CA ALA A 8 0.10 11.49 -6.56
C ALA A 8 -0.05 11.00 -5.11
N PRO A 9 1.00 10.39 -4.53
CA PRO A 9 0.98 10.00 -3.13
C PRO A 9 0.92 11.25 -2.24
N GLU A 10 -0.02 11.25 -1.32
CA GLU A 10 -0.16 12.27 -0.28
C GLU A 10 0.85 12.02 0.84
N VAL A 11 1.11 10.75 1.13
CA VAL A 11 1.99 10.31 2.20
C VAL A 11 2.89 9.20 1.67
N THR A 12 4.19 9.39 1.83
CA THR A 12 5.20 8.36 1.58
C THR A 12 6.00 8.16 2.85
N ILE A 13 6.05 6.92 3.33
CA ILE A 13 6.75 6.54 4.56
C ILE A 13 7.78 5.48 4.21
N LYS A 14 8.99 5.66 4.74
CA LYS A 14 10.12 4.74 4.52
C LYS A 14 10.44 3.99 5.80
N LYS A 15 10.93 2.77 5.62
CA LYS A 15 11.38 1.92 6.72
C LYS A 15 12.74 2.40 7.19
N GLU A 16 12.87 2.57 8.50
CA GLU A 16 14.14 2.89 9.15
C GLU A 16 14.89 1.59 9.47
N ALA A 17 16.22 1.60 9.28
CA ALA A 17 17.07 0.45 9.59
C ALA A 17 17.24 0.24 11.10
N ASP A 18 17.30 1.33 11.87
CA ASP A 18 17.46 1.32 13.33
C ASP A 18 16.52 2.36 13.98
N PRO A 19 15.21 2.05 14.06
CA PRO A 19 14.20 2.97 14.58
C PRO A 19 14.36 3.18 16.09
N GLN A 20 14.71 4.40 16.49
CA GLN A 20 14.87 4.76 17.90
C GLN A 20 13.53 5.02 18.61
N MET A 21 12.45 5.20 17.84
CA MET A 21 11.10 5.46 18.35
C MET A 21 10.17 4.24 18.20
N SER A 22 8.98 4.33 18.78
CA SER A 22 7.93 3.33 18.57
C SER A 22 7.60 3.20 17.08
N HIS A 23 7.60 1.96 16.60
CA HIS A 23 7.46 1.67 15.18
C HIS A 23 6.60 0.42 14.96
N ILE A 24 6.10 0.29 13.73
CA ILE A 24 5.47 -0.93 13.23
C ILE A 24 6.39 -1.45 12.12
N TYR A 25 7.04 -2.59 12.32
CA TYR A 25 7.93 -3.20 11.30
C TYR A 25 9.02 -2.26 10.73
N GLY A 26 9.53 -1.34 11.54
CA GLY A 26 10.54 -0.35 11.15
C GLY A 26 9.98 0.97 10.61
N PHE A 27 8.65 1.12 10.54
CA PHE A 27 8.01 2.37 10.14
C PHE A 27 7.54 3.16 11.38
N THR A 28 8.12 4.34 11.59
CA THR A 28 7.84 5.29 12.68
C THR A 28 6.70 6.26 12.33
N ASP A 29 6.57 6.58 11.04
CA ASP A 29 5.68 7.64 10.55
C ASP A 29 4.26 7.19 10.22
N PHE A 30 3.80 6.05 10.72
CA PHE A 30 2.41 5.58 10.57
C PHE A 30 1.36 6.61 11.04
N HIS A 31 1.77 7.60 11.84
CA HIS A 31 0.92 8.69 12.30
C HIS A 31 0.56 9.71 11.22
N LEU A 32 1.38 9.83 10.17
CA LEU A 32 1.14 10.71 9.02
C LEU A 32 -0.03 10.20 8.15
N ILE A 33 -0.30 8.90 8.17
CA ILE A 33 -1.44 8.32 7.43
C ILE A 33 -2.75 8.71 8.13
N THR A 34 -3.62 9.36 7.37
CA THR A 34 -4.96 9.74 7.85
C THR A 34 -5.79 8.55 8.32
N ARG A 35 -6.59 8.78 9.36
CA ARG A 35 -7.56 7.81 9.91
C ARG A 35 -8.96 7.96 9.30
N GLU A 36 -9.25 9.10 8.69
CA GLU A 36 -10.60 9.52 8.31
C GLU A 36 -10.92 9.27 6.84
N LYS A 37 -9.90 9.31 5.96
CA LYS A 37 -10.11 9.19 4.52
C LYS A 37 -9.75 7.80 3.98
N GLY A 38 -10.44 7.46 2.92
CA GLY A 38 -10.15 6.29 2.10
C GLY A 38 -9.12 6.58 1.02
N GLY A 39 -8.63 5.51 0.41
CA GLY A 39 -7.72 5.63 -0.71
C GLY A 39 -7.12 4.30 -1.12
N ILE A 40 -5.98 4.41 -1.79
CA ILE A 40 -5.12 3.29 -2.19
C ILE A 40 -3.78 3.40 -1.45
N PHE A 41 -3.13 2.27 -1.24
CA PHE A 41 -1.79 2.19 -0.69
C PHE A 41 -0.96 1.18 -1.47
N MET A 42 0.34 1.45 -1.57
CA MET A 42 1.30 0.64 -2.30
C MET A 42 2.50 0.33 -1.42
N PHE A 43 2.97 -0.90 -1.49
CA PHE A 43 4.18 -1.37 -0.82
C PHE A 43 5.26 -1.61 -1.87
N TYR A 44 6.44 -1.08 -1.61
CA TYR A 44 7.62 -1.26 -2.45
C TYR A 44 8.78 -1.83 -1.64
N ASN A 45 9.68 -2.53 -2.33
CA ASN A 45 10.96 -2.95 -1.76
C ASN A 45 12.02 -1.84 -1.85
N ASP A 46 13.24 -2.17 -1.43
CA ASP A 46 14.42 -1.30 -1.45
C ASP A 46 14.94 -0.98 -2.87
N LYS A 47 14.37 -1.64 -3.90
CA LYS A 47 14.66 -1.41 -5.32
C LYS A 47 13.53 -0.67 -6.04
N ASP A 48 12.59 -0.09 -5.28
CA ASP A 48 11.39 0.58 -5.80
C ASP A 48 10.48 -0.32 -6.65
N GLU A 49 10.56 -1.66 -6.48
CA GLU A 49 9.67 -2.61 -7.16
C GLU A 49 8.35 -2.75 -6.39
N MET A 50 7.23 -2.77 -7.12
CA MET A 50 5.91 -2.88 -6.52
C MET A 50 5.66 -4.30 -5.99
N LEU A 51 5.55 -4.41 -4.67
CA LEU A 51 5.26 -5.66 -3.98
C LEU A 51 3.75 -5.90 -3.89
N PHE A 52 3.00 -4.86 -3.53
CA PHE A 52 1.57 -4.97 -3.28
C PHE A 52 0.86 -3.63 -3.45
N VAL A 53 -0.38 -3.67 -3.92
CA VAL A 53 -1.34 -2.56 -3.89
C VAL A 53 -2.62 -3.01 -3.21
N GLY A 54 -3.21 -2.13 -2.40
CA GLY A 54 -4.52 -2.38 -1.81
C GLY A 54 -5.34 -1.10 -1.67
N LYS A 55 -6.66 -1.26 -1.53
CA LYS A 55 -7.59 -0.17 -1.21
C LYS A 55 -8.15 -0.25 0.21
N ALA A 56 -8.53 0.90 0.76
CA ALA A 56 -9.21 0.96 2.07
C ALA A 56 -10.14 2.16 2.20
N ARG A 57 -11.14 2.03 3.09
CA ARG A 57 -11.88 3.18 3.65
C ARG A 57 -11.16 3.83 4.83
N LYS A 58 -10.38 3.04 5.58
CA LYS A 58 -9.55 3.49 6.72
C LYS A 58 -8.12 3.03 6.48
N LEU A 59 -7.34 3.87 5.80
CA LEU A 59 -6.00 3.54 5.30
C LEU A 59 -5.06 3.09 6.41
N ARG A 60 -4.87 3.91 7.45
CA ARG A 60 -3.94 3.59 8.55
C ARG A 60 -4.26 2.25 9.22
N GLN A 61 -5.53 1.99 9.51
CA GLN A 61 -5.96 0.73 10.14
C GLN A 61 -5.71 -0.46 9.21
N ARG A 62 -6.02 -0.32 7.91
CA ARG A 62 -5.84 -1.39 6.94
C ARG A 62 -4.37 -1.72 6.74
N ILE A 63 -3.52 -0.71 6.52
CA ILE A 63 -2.08 -0.90 6.34
C ILE A 63 -1.48 -1.56 7.58
N LYS A 64 -1.81 -1.07 8.79
CA LYS A 64 -1.37 -1.68 10.05
C LYS A 64 -1.71 -3.18 10.12
N LYS A 65 -2.94 -3.57 9.73
CA LYS A 65 -3.33 -4.99 9.66
C LYS A 65 -2.47 -5.83 8.72
N HIS A 66 -1.97 -5.30 7.60
CA HIS A 66 -1.08 -6.07 6.71
C HIS A 66 0.22 -6.49 7.41
N PHE A 67 0.65 -5.73 8.42
CA PHE A 67 1.83 -6.01 9.23
C PHE A 67 1.55 -6.84 10.48
N GLU A 68 0.30 -7.00 10.89
CA GLU A 68 -0.06 -7.74 12.11
C GLU A 68 -0.73 -9.10 11.79
N ASP A 69 -1.61 -9.15 10.79
CA ASP A 69 -2.55 -10.25 10.56
C ASP A 69 -1.98 -11.40 9.70
N THR A 70 -2.29 -12.64 10.07
CA THR A 70 -1.79 -13.88 9.48
C THR A 70 -2.45 -14.26 8.15
N VAL A 71 -3.51 -13.55 7.72
CA VAL A 71 -4.19 -13.77 6.43
C VAL A 71 -3.76 -12.79 5.33
N SER A 72 -2.91 -11.81 5.63
CA SER A 72 -2.38 -10.87 4.65
C SER A 72 -1.58 -11.60 3.56
N PRO A 73 -1.77 -11.29 2.25
CA PRO A 73 -0.88 -11.77 1.19
C PRO A 73 0.60 -11.43 1.46
N MET A 74 0.84 -10.34 2.19
CA MET A 74 2.17 -9.87 2.55
C MET A 74 2.77 -10.57 3.77
N LYS A 75 2.07 -11.48 4.46
CA LYS A 75 2.51 -12.03 5.76
C LYS A 75 3.93 -12.60 5.75
N ASN A 76 4.32 -13.28 4.69
CA ASN A 76 5.65 -13.91 4.53
C ASN A 76 6.68 -12.95 3.91
N HIS A 77 6.25 -11.76 3.49
CA HIS A 77 7.03 -10.81 2.70
C HIS A 77 7.09 -9.42 3.34
N ARG A 78 6.61 -9.26 4.59
CA ARG A 78 6.62 -7.98 5.32
C ARG A 78 8.03 -7.40 5.47
N GLY A 79 9.04 -8.26 5.56
CA GLY A 79 10.44 -7.87 5.66
C GLY A 79 10.95 -7.15 4.42
N GLU A 80 10.41 -7.48 3.24
CA GLU A 80 10.79 -6.89 1.95
C GLU A 80 10.27 -5.47 1.78
N VAL A 81 9.23 -5.06 2.53
CA VAL A 81 8.66 -3.72 2.39
C VAL A 81 9.62 -2.69 2.95
N ALA A 82 10.08 -1.78 2.09
CA ALA A 82 10.94 -0.65 2.43
C ALA A 82 10.20 0.69 2.35
N THR A 83 9.21 0.81 1.47
CA THR A 83 8.44 2.04 1.26
C THR A 83 6.95 1.75 1.23
N ILE A 84 6.17 2.62 1.87
CA ILE A 84 4.71 2.65 1.81
C ILE A 84 4.29 3.98 1.22
N GLU A 85 3.56 3.94 0.12
CA GLU A 85 2.91 5.12 -0.46
C GLU A 85 1.40 5.04 -0.26
N VAL A 86 0.79 6.20 -0.06
CA VAL A 86 -0.66 6.33 0.17
C VAL A 86 -1.20 7.47 -0.68
N CYS A 87 -2.20 7.17 -1.52
CA CYS A 87 -2.94 8.17 -2.25
C CYS A 87 -4.37 8.24 -1.71
N LEU A 88 -4.84 9.44 -1.42
CA LEU A 88 -6.22 9.66 -0.98
C LEU A 88 -7.14 9.62 -2.18
N VAL A 89 -8.20 8.81 -2.08
CA VAL A 89 -9.22 8.67 -3.12
C VAL A 89 -10.54 8.48 -2.41
N ASP A 90 -11.41 9.48 -2.51
CA ASP A 90 -12.68 9.50 -1.80
C ASP A 90 -13.68 8.55 -2.46
N ASP A 91 -13.74 8.58 -3.79
CA ASP A 91 -14.68 7.77 -4.55
C ASP A 91 -14.35 6.25 -4.47
N PRO A 92 -15.32 5.40 -4.09
CA PRO A 92 -15.10 3.96 -3.97
C PRO A 92 -14.92 3.24 -5.31
N ILE A 93 -15.53 3.73 -6.40
CA ILE A 93 -15.39 3.16 -7.74
C ILE A 93 -14.00 3.49 -8.28
N GLU A 94 -13.53 4.73 -8.13
CA GLU A 94 -12.18 5.11 -8.52
C GLU A 94 -11.12 4.28 -7.79
N ARG A 95 -11.28 4.05 -6.48
CA ARG A 95 -10.37 3.17 -5.73
C ARG A 95 -10.28 1.76 -6.30
N GLU A 96 -11.40 1.21 -6.76
CA GLU A 96 -11.44 -0.11 -7.38
C GLU A 96 -10.72 -0.11 -8.73
N ILE A 97 -10.97 0.91 -9.56
CA ILE A 97 -10.28 1.08 -10.83
C ILE A 97 -8.77 1.22 -10.63
N TYR A 98 -8.33 2.06 -9.69
CA TYR A 98 -6.91 2.28 -9.43
C TYR A 98 -6.22 1.04 -8.89
N GLU A 99 -6.82 0.32 -7.93
CA GLU A 99 -6.24 -0.92 -7.39
C GLU A 99 -6.00 -1.94 -8.51
N ILE A 100 -7.00 -2.18 -9.36
CA ILE A 100 -6.90 -3.13 -10.48
C ILE A 100 -5.87 -2.63 -11.50
N TYR A 101 -5.93 -1.36 -11.88
CA TYR A 101 -5.03 -0.79 -12.88
C TYR A 101 -3.57 -0.85 -12.42
N ILE A 102 -3.28 -0.44 -11.18
CA ILE A 102 -1.94 -0.41 -10.61
C ILE A 102 -1.38 -1.82 -10.46
N ALA A 103 -2.18 -2.75 -9.92
CA ALA A 103 -1.76 -4.14 -9.75
C ALA A 103 -1.31 -4.76 -11.08
N ASN A 104 -2.05 -4.50 -12.17
CA ASN A 104 -1.75 -5.04 -13.49
C ASN A 104 -0.62 -4.29 -14.20
N LYS A 105 -0.65 -2.95 -14.19
CA LYS A 105 0.34 -2.11 -14.89
C LYS A 105 1.75 -2.28 -14.34
N TYR A 106 1.87 -2.35 -13.02
CA TYR A 106 3.17 -2.46 -12.33
C TYR A 106 3.48 -3.89 -11.88
N LYS A 107 2.62 -4.86 -12.24
CA LYS A 107 2.79 -6.29 -11.93
C LYS A 107 3.12 -6.53 -10.46
N ALA A 108 2.24 -6.05 -9.58
CA ALA A 108 2.44 -6.15 -8.14
C ALA A 108 2.66 -7.61 -7.71
N LYS A 109 3.87 -7.90 -7.20
CA LYS A 109 4.42 -9.26 -7.07
C LYS A 109 3.56 -10.20 -6.22
N TYR A 110 2.93 -9.67 -5.18
CA TYR A 110 2.17 -10.45 -4.19
C TYR A 110 0.68 -10.11 -4.17
N ASN A 111 0.18 -9.32 -5.12
CA ASN A 111 -1.26 -9.21 -5.29
C ASN A 111 -1.79 -10.55 -5.80
N PRO A 112 -2.80 -11.14 -5.14
CA PRO A 112 -3.48 -12.29 -5.70
C PRO A 112 -4.01 -11.90 -7.07
N GLN A 113 -3.66 -12.65 -8.11
CA GLN A 113 -4.13 -12.39 -9.47
C GLN A 113 -5.65 -12.40 -9.47
N GLN A 114 -6.26 -11.22 -9.69
CA GLN A 114 -7.71 -11.10 -9.81
C GLN A 114 -8.20 -11.34 -11.24
N LEU A 115 -7.30 -11.39 -12.23
CA LEU A 115 -7.64 -11.55 -13.64
C LEU A 115 -6.73 -12.59 -14.29
N SER A 116 -7.12 -13.85 -14.16
CA SER A 116 -6.67 -14.95 -15.00
C SER A 116 -7.86 -15.84 -15.31
N GLN A 117 -8.85 -15.30 -16.03
CA GLN A 117 -9.82 -16.04 -16.84
C GLN A 117 -10.18 -15.20 -18.06
#